data_AF-A0A968KHV3-F1
#
_entry.id   AF-A0A968KHV3-F1
#
_cell.length_a   1.000
_cell.length_b   1.000
_cell.length_c   1.000
_cell.angle_alpha   90.00
_cell.angle_beta   90.00
_cell.angle_gamma   90.00
#
_symmetry.space_group_name_H-M   'P 1'
#
loop_
_entity.id
_entity.type
_entity.pdbx_description
1 polymer ?
#
loop_
_entity_poly.entity_id
_entity_poly.type
_entity_poly.pdbx_seq_one_letter_code
_entity_poly.pdbx_strand_id
1 'polypeptide(L)'
;MPVKARILFSHVHWDHIQGFPFFKPLYVKGNEFDIYAGTCLPTPIEEVLKQQMSPPCFPVKTDVLAARIKYHDIRPGDVIYGRNYRVT
;
A
#
# COMPACT_ATOMS: atom_id res chain seq x y z
N MET A 1 11.31 12.39 -13.04
CA MET A 1 11.55 12.84 -11.64
C MET A 1 11.00 11.78 -10.70
N PRO A 2 11.67 11.47 -9.57
CA PRO A 2 11.16 10.48 -8.62
C PRO A 2 9.83 10.94 -7.99
N VAL A 3 8.87 10.03 -7.89
CA VAL A 3 7.57 10.26 -7.27
C VAL A 3 7.68 9.99 -5.77
N LYS A 4 7.22 10.95 -4.95
CA LYS A 4 7.00 10.76 -3.52
C LYS A 4 5.52 10.97 -3.23
N ALA A 5 4.81 9.92 -2.81
CA ALA A 5 3.38 9.99 -2.62
C ALA A 5 2.91 9.13 -1.44
N ARG A 6 1.66 9.36 -1.03
CA ARG A 6 0.99 8.54 -0.03
C ARG A 6 -0.24 7.90 -0.65
N ILE A 7 -0.44 6.62 -0.40
CA ILE A 7 -1.62 5.86 -0.85
C ILE A 7 -2.39 5.48 0.40
N LEU A 8 -3.66 5.84 0.45
CA LEU A 8 -4.56 5.50 1.55
C LEU A 8 -5.64 4.59 0.98
N PHE A 9 -5.72 3.34 1.45
CA PHE A 9 -6.83 2.46 1.13
C PHE A 9 -7.92 2.59 2.19
N SER A 10 -9.17 2.74 1.75
CA SER A 10 -10.33 2.77 2.65
C SER A 10 -10.50 1.45 3.40
N HIS A 11 -10.24 0.34 2.72
CA HIS A 11 -10.21 -1.02 3.25
C HIS A 11 -9.50 -1.94 2.22
N VAL A 12 -9.32 -3.21 2.55
CA VAL A 12 -8.47 -4.15 1.80
C VAL A 12 -9.24 -5.26 1.07
N HIS A 13 -10.49 -5.00 0.69
CA HIS A 13 -11.17 -5.92 -0.24
C HIS A 13 -10.57 -5.82 -1.63
N TRP A 14 -10.69 -6.91 -2.39
CA TRP A 14 -10.05 -7.09 -3.68
C TRP A 14 -10.33 -5.95 -4.67
N ASP A 15 -11.56 -5.46 -4.74
CA ASP A 15 -11.96 -4.35 -5.61
C ASP A 15 -11.25 -3.03 -5.30
N HIS A 16 -10.75 -2.86 -4.07
CA HIS A 16 -9.99 -1.69 -3.63
C HIS A 16 -8.48 -1.83 -3.78
N ILE A 17 -7.94 -3.06 -3.82
CA ILE A 17 -6.48 -3.31 -3.89
C ILE A 17 -6.03 -3.98 -5.20
N GLN A 18 -6.95 -4.44 -6.06
CA GLN A 18 -6.63 -5.14 -7.32
C GLN A 18 -5.75 -4.33 -8.28
N GLY A 19 -5.74 -2.99 -8.18
CA GLY A 19 -4.86 -2.14 -8.98
C GLY A 19 -3.41 -2.11 -8.49
N PHE A 20 -3.14 -2.53 -7.24
CA PHE A 20 -1.82 -2.47 -6.61
C PHE A 20 -0.72 -3.20 -7.44
N PRO A 21 -0.95 -4.45 -7.92
CA PRO A 21 0.04 -5.17 -8.73
C PRO A 21 0.25 -4.57 -10.12
N PHE A 22 -0.59 -3.63 -10.55
CA PHE A 22 -0.48 -2.96 -11.85
C PHE A 22 -0.08 -1.49 -11.74
N PHE A 23 0.12 -0.98 -10.53
CA PHE A 23 0.48 0.41 -10.30
C PHE A 23 1.94 0.64 -10.67
N LYS A 24 2.18 0.92 -11.97
CA LYS A 24 3.49 1.09 -12.59
C LYS A 24 4.51 1.90 -11.77
N PRO A 25 4.15 2.99 -11.06
CA PRO A 25 5.10 3.73 -10.24
C PRO A 25 5.81 2.90 -9.14
N LEU A 26 5.24 1.79 -8.66
CA LEU A 26 5.88 0.90 -7.68
C LEU A 26 7.07 0.12 -8.26
N TYR A 27 7.13 -0.01 -9.59
CA TYR A 27 8.18 -0.72 -10.31
C TYR A 27 9.36 0.18 -10.70
N VAL A 28 9.31 1.47 -10.35
CA VAL A 28 10.35 2.44 -10.73
C VAL A 28 11.23 2.75 -9.53
N LYS A 29 12.51 2.40 -9.65
CA LYS A 29 13.54 2.70 -8.63
C LYS A 29 13.63 4.21 -8.38
N GLY A 30 13.75 4.57 -7.10
CA GLY A 30 13.85 5.96 -6.65
C GLY A 30 12.51 6.61 -6.28
N ASN A 31 11.38 5.97 -6.62
CA ASN A 31 10.08 6.39 -6.08
C ASN A 31 9.96 5.96 -4.61
N GLU A 32 9.17 6.72 -3.85
CA GLU A 32 8.91 6.50 -2.43
C GLU A 32 7.41 6.59 -2.15
N PHE A 33 6.86 5.57 -1.48
CA PHE A 33 5.44 5.51 -1.14
C PHE A 33 5.26 5.19 0.35
N ASP A 34 4.43 5.98 1.02
CA ASP A 34 3.82 5.58 2.30
C ASP A 34 2.43 5.00 2.01
N ILE A 35 2.18 3.75 2.42
CA ILE A 35 0.89 3.08 2.25
C ILE A 35 0.22 2.98 3.60
N TYR A 36 -0.99 3.54 3.70
CA TYR A 36 -1.84 3.49 4.88
C TYR A 36 -3.07 2.66 4.59
N ALA A 37 -3.37 1.70 5.46
CA ALA A 37 -4.61 0.95 5.41
C ALA A 37 -4.89 0.31 6.78
N GLY A 38 -6.15 -0.05 6.99
CA GLY A 38 -6.59 -0.77 8.18
C GLY A 38 -7.22 -2.10 7.81
N THR A 39 -7.11 -3.07 8.70
CA THR A 39 -7.83 -4.36 8.60
C THR A 39 -8.55 -4.64 9.92
N CYS A 40 -9.65 -5.39 9.84
CA CYS A 40 -10.36 -5.90 11.01
C CYS A 40 -9.67 -7.11 11.66
N LEU A 41 -8.64 -7.66 11.00
CA LEU A 41 -7.83 -8.78 11.45
C LEU A 41 -6.49 -8.30 12.02
N PRO A 42 -5.85 -9.08 12.90
CA PRO A 42 -4.52 -8.77 13.44
C PRO A 42 -3.40 -9.06 12.43
N THR A 43 -3.62 -8.74 11.15
CA THR A 43 -2.67 -8.96 10.05
C THR A 43 -2.14 -7.60 9.58
N PRO A 44 -0.81 -7.40 9.54
CA PRO A 44 -0.22 -6.19 8.99
C PRO A 44 -0.57 -5.99 7.52
N ILE A 45 -0.77 -4.73 7.10
CA ILE A 45 -1.10 -4.37 5.72
C ILE A 45 -0.05 -4.84 4.71
N GLU A 46 1.21 -4.82 5.11
CA GLU A 46 2.28 -5.36 4.28
C GLU A 46 2.02 -6.82 3.89
N GLU A 47 1.62 -7.65 4.86
CA GLU A 47 1.34 -9.07 4.63
C GLU A 47 0.08 -9.29 3.81
N VAL A 48 -0.96 -8.45 4.00
CA VAL A 48 -2.17 -8.49 3.16
C VAL A 48 -1.83 -8.23 1.68
N LEU A 49 -1.05 -7.19 1.39
CA LEU A 49 -0.67 -6.84 0.02
C LEU A 49 0.33 -7.84 -0.58
N LYS A 50 1.23 -8.43 0.22
CA LYS A 50 2.09 -9.54 -0.20
C LYS A 50 1.28 -10.77 -0.59
N GLN A 51 0.28 -11.14 0.21
CA GLN A 51 -0.59 -12.29 -0.08
C GLN A 51 -1.40 -12.07 -1.34
N GLN A 52 -1.95 -10.86 -1.53
CA GLN A 52 -2.64 -10.49 -2.76
C GLN A 52 -1.74 -10.69 -4.00
N MET A 53 -0.47 -10.29 -3.91
CA MET A 53 0.51 -10.43 -4.99
C MET A 53 1.09 -11.85 -5.14
N SER A 54 0.77 -12.79 -4.25
CA SER A 54 1.35 -14.14 -4.28
C SER A 54 0.43 -15.17 -4.94
N PRO A 55 0.96 -16.28 -5.50
CA PRO A 55 0.12 -17.36 -6.02
C PRO A 55 -0.75 -17.97 -4.91
N PRO A 56 -1.98 -18.41 -5.23
CA PRO A 56 -2.62 -18.43 -6.56
C PRO A 56 -3.26 -17.10 -6.97
N CYS A 57 -3.28 -16.09 -6.10
CA CYS A 57 -3.97 -14.83 -6.31
C CYS A 57 -3.35 -13.95 -7.40
N PHE A 58 -2.02 -13.92 -7.48
CA PHE A 58 -1.28 -13.21 -8.52
C PHE A 58 0.07 -13.91 -8.78
N PRO A 59 0.60 -13.90 -10.01
CA PRO A 59 1.77 -14.72 -10.34
C PRO A 59 3.10 -14.12 -9.87
N VAL A 60 3.14 -12.90 -9.32
CA VAL A 60 4.38 -12.16 -9.07
C VAL A 60 4.40 -11.53 -7.67
N LYS A 61 5.34 -11.99 -6.84
CA LYS A 61 5.57 -11.49 -5.48
C LYS A 61 6.02 -10.03 -5.45
N THR A 62 5.90 -9.38 -4.28
CA THR A 62 6.33 -7.99 -4.05
C THR A 62 7.83 -7.74 -4.24
N ASP A 63 8.66 -8.80 -4.33
CA ASP A 63 10.12 -8.69 -4.54
C ASP A 63 10.50 -7.97 -5.84
N VAL A 64 9.59 -7.91 -6.81
CA VAL A 64 9.80 -7.18 -8.08
C VAL A 64 9.57 -5.67 -7.96
N LEU A 65 8.98 -5.20 -6.85
CA LEU A 65 8.72 -3.79 -6.64
C LEU A 65 10.06 -3.08 -6.36
N ALA A 66 10.34 -2.01 -7.11
CA ALA A 66 11.62 -1.29 -7.04
C ALA A 66 11.52 0.04 -6.28
N ALA A 67 10.31 0.52 -6.00
CA ALA A 67 10.09 1.70 -5.17
C ALA A 67 10.36 1.39 -3.68
N ARG A 68 10.74 2.41 -2.91
CA ARG A 68 10.79 2.30 -1.45
C ARG A 68 9.37 2.43 -0.90
N ILE A 69 8.86 1.38 -0.29
CA ILE A 69 7.51 1.35 0.28
C ILE A 69 7.61 1.27 1.80
N LYS A 70 6.85 2.12 2.49
CA LYS A 70 6.65 2.04 3.95
C LYS A 70 5.18 1.79 4.23
N TYR A 71 4.88 0.72 4.94
CA TYR A 71 3.52 0.36 5.34
C TYR A 71 3.19 0.95 6.71
N HIS A 72 1.96 1.42 6.86
CA HIS A 72 1.43 2.00 8.09
C HIS A 72 0.06 1.39 8.37
N ASP A 73 -0.01 0.55 9.39
CA ASP A 73 -1.28 0.02 9.90
C ASP A 73 -2.03 1.12 10.66
N ILE A 74 -3.26 1.41 10.24
CA ILE A 74 -4.11 2.43 10.86
C ILE A 74 -5.39 1.82 11.43
N ARG A 75 -5.92 2.47 12.47
CA ARG A 75 -7.17 2.12 13.14
C ARG A 75 -8.17 3.27 13.05
N PRO A 76 -9.49 2.99 13.20
CA PRO A 76 -10.49 4.04 13.32
C PRO A 76 -10.11 5.03 14.44
N GLY A 77 -10.12 6.33 14.12
CA GLY A 77 -9.72 7.40 15.03
C GLY A 77 -8.27 7.86 14.91
N ASP A 78 -7.42 7.13 14.17
CA ASP A 78 -6.07 7.59 13.86
C ASP A 78 -6.11 8.78 12.90
N VAL A 79 -5.22 9.77 13.13
CA VAL A 79 -5.12 10.96 12.28
C VAL A 79 -3.82 10.92 11.50
N ILE A 80 -3.91 11.04 10.17
CA ILE A 80 -2.75 11.08 9.28
C ILE A 80 -2.46 12.54 8.92
N TYR A 81 -1.27 13.01 9.29
CA TYR A 81 -0.82 14.38 9.00
C TYR A 81 0.03 14.43 7.73
N GLY A 82 -0.49 15.11 6.71
CA GLY A 82 0.26 15.57 5.54
C GLY A 82 0.87 16.95 5.79
N ARG A 83 1.68 17.42 4.83
CA ARG A 83 2.31 18.75 4.91
C ARG A 83 1.28 19.88 5.03
N ASN A 84 0.21 19.80 4.24
CA ASN A 84 -0.83 20.82 4.12
C ASN A 84 -2.25 20.23 4.26
N TYR A 85 -2.37 19.02 4.79
CA TYR A 85 -3.65 18.34 4.94
C TYR A 85 -3.62 17.41 6.15
N ARG A 86 -4.80 17.08 6.68
CA ARG A 86 -4.98 15.99 7.64
C ARG A 86 -6.08 15.06 7.13
N VAL A 87 -5.93 13.77 7.40
CA VAL A 87 -6.98 12.76 7.17
C VAL A 87 -7.40 12.24 8.53
N THR A 88 -8.71 12.19 8.76
CA THR A 88 -9.37 11.82 10.02
C THR A 88 -10.39 10.73 9.76
#